data_AF-A0A1M4UY78-F1
#
_entry.id   AF-A0A1M4UY78-F1
#
_cell.length_a   1.000
_cell.length_b   1.000
_cell.length_c   1.000
_cell.angle_alpha   90.00
_cell.angle_beta   90.00
_cell.angle_gamma   90.00
#
_symmetry.space_group_name_H-M   'P 1'
#
loop_
_entity.id
_entity.type
_entity.pdbx_description
1 polymer ?
#
loop_
_entity_poly.entity_id
_entity_poly.type
_entity_poly.pdbx_seq_one_letter_code
_entity_poly.pdbx_strand_id
1 'polypeptide(L)'
;MDFVFILIYLTYIFSYYCLMEYYLGRTLAKYITGTKVISIDGEKPTFMQILGRTFSRIVPFDALSFLGENGWHDSWSDTRVIDIKKYTTETQMKREIENIGVKEIA
;
A
#
# COMPACT_ATOMS: atom_id res chain seq x y z
N MET A 1 -33.03 -5.01 7.34
CA MET A 1 -31.64 -4.89 6.85
C MET A 1 -30.79 -5.69 7.80
N ASP A 2 -30.62 -6.98 7.51
CA ASP A 2 -30.30 -7.96 8.53
C ASP A 2 -28.80 -7.96 8.85
N PHE A 3 -28.46 -8.08 10.14
CA PHE A 3 -27.09 -8.12 10.66
C PHE A 3 -26.18 -9.09 9.87
N VAL A 4 -26.74 -10.19 9.37
CA VAL A 4 -26.09 -11.18 8.53
C VAL A 4 -25.54 -10.56 7.24
N PHE A 5 -26.28 -9.67 6.57
CA PHE A 5 -25.81 -9.01 5.34
C PHE A 5 -24.60 -8.10 5.61
N ILE A 6 -24.58 -7.39 6.74
CA ILE A 6 -23.45 -6.56 7.15
C ILE A 6 -22.21 -7.42 7.36
N LEU A 7 -22.36 -8.54 8.07
CA LEU A 7 -21.25 -9.46 8.33
C LEU A 7 -20.68 -10.07 7.05
N ILE A 8 -21.55 -10.48 6.11
CA ILE A 8 -21.13 -10.99 4.79
C ILE A 8 -20.36 -9.92 4.02
N TYR A 9 -20.87 -8.69 3.99
CA TYR A 9 -20.23 -7.58 3.28
C TYR A 9 -18.83 -7.26 3.84
N LEU A 10 -18.69 -7.17 5.17
CA LEU A 10 -17.40 -6.93 5.82
C LEU A 10 -16.40 -8.05 5.54
N THR A 11 -16.85 -9.31 5.59
CA THR A 11 -16.00 -10.48 5.30
C THR A 11 -15.54 -10.49 3.85
N TYR A 12 -16.43 -10.16 2.91
CA TYR A 12 -16.10 -10.05 1.48
C TYR A 12 -15.06 -8.95 1.24
N ILE A 13 -15.24 -7.77 1.82
CA ILE A 13 -14.28 -6.66 1.69
C ILE A 13 -12.94 -7.02 2.30
N PHE A 14 -12.94 -7.59 3.51
CA PHE A 14 -11.73 -7.98 4.21
C PHE A 14 -10.93 -9.00 3.39
N SER A 15 -11.59 -10.07 2.92
CA SER A 15 -10.94 -11.10 2.11
C SER A 15 -10.43 -10.56 0.78
N TYR A 16 -11.20 -9.70 0.09
CA TYR A 16 -10.76 -9.05 -1.14
C TYR A 16 -9.47 -8.25 -0.95
N TYR A 17 -9.42 -7.38 0.06
CA TYR A 17 -8.23 -6.55 0.30
C TYR A 17 -7.04 -7.38 0.79
N CYS A 18 -7.26 -8.29 1.74
CA CYS A 18 -6.17 -9.10 2.29
C CYS A 18 -5.53 -9.98 1.21
N LEU A 19 -6.34 -10.69 0.40
CA LEU A 19 -5.83 -11.59 -0.63
C LEU A 19 -5.17 -10.82 -1.77
N MET A 20 -5.81 -9.77 -2.28
CA MET A 20 -5.25 -8.96 -3.36
C MET A 20 -3.95 -8.28 -2.94
N GLU A 21 -3.95 -7.61 -1.79
CA GLU A 21 -2.76 -6.86 -1.36
C GLU A 21 -1.62 -7.79 -0.94
N TYR A 22 -1.90 -8.99 -0.42
CA TYR A 22 -0.87 -9.97 -0.09
C TYR A 22 -0.23 -10.64 -1.31
N TYR A 23 -1.06 -11.23 -2.18
CA TYR A 23 -0.54 -11.99 -3.32
C TYR A 23 -0.07 -11.11 -4.46
N LEU A 24 -0.82 -10.04 -4.76
CA LEU A 24 -0.57 -9.19 -5.93
C LEU A 24 0.08 -7.86 -5.55
N GLY A 25 0.15 -7.51 -4.26
CA GLY A 25 0.67 -6.21 -3.78
C GLY A 25 -0.25 -5.03 -4.09
N ARG A 26 -1.38 -5.27 -4.77
CA ARG A 26 -2.24 -4.25 -5.39
C ARG A 26 -3.65 -4.81 -5.55
N THR A 27 -4.65 -3.94 -5.42
CA THR A 27 -6.03 -4.24 -5.79
C THR A 27 -6.28 -3.85 -7.25
N LEU A 28 -7.41 -4.27 -7.81
CA LEU A 28 -7.78 -3.93 -9.19
C LEU A 28 -7.76 -2.42 -9.47
N ALA A 29 -8.31 -1.62 -8.54
CA ALA A 29 -8.28 -0.15 -8.64
C ALA A 29 -6.84 0.42 -8.65
N LYS A 30 -5.92 -0.22 -7.93
CA LYS A 30 -4.50 0.18 -7.89
C LYS A 30 -3.77 -0.16 -9.19
N TYR A 31 -4.16 -1.23 -9.88
CA TYR A 31 -3.68 -1.49 -11.24
C TYR A 31 -4.11 -0.40 -12.22
N ILE A 32 -5.37 0.02 -12.16
CA ILE A 32 -5.91 1.07 -13.04
C ILE A 32 -5.21 2.42 -12.78
N THR A 33 -5.01 2.76 -11.49
CA THR A 33 -4.37 4.02 -11.10
C THR A 33 -2.84 4.00 -11.19
N GLY A 34 -2.23 2.86 -11.53
CA GLY A 34 -0.76 2.73 -11.58
C GLY A 34 -0.08 2.87 -10.20
N THR A 35 -0.81 2.58 -9.12
CA THR A 35 -0.32 2.71 -7.75
C THR A 35 -0.04 1.34 -7.12
N LYS A 36 0.83 1.29 -6.10
CA LYS A 36 1.05 0.09 -5.29
C LYS A 36 1.24 0.44 -3.82
N VAL A 37 1.04 -0.54 -2.95
CA VAL A 37 1.37 -0.43 -1.51
C VAL A 37 2.82 -0.91 -1.30
N ILE A 38 3.56 -0.17 -0.49
CA ILE A 38 4.91 -0.53 -0.03
C ILE A 38 5.02 -0.32 1.48
N SER A 39 5.99 -0.98 2.12
CA SER A 39 6.40 -0.61 3.48
C SER A 39 6.96 0.82 3.46
N ILE A 40 6.92 1.51 4.60
CA ILE A 40 7.61 2.80 4.76
C ILE A 40 9.10 2.71 4.43
N ASP A 41 9.72 1.54 4.58
CA ASP A 41 11.12 1.27 4.25
C ASP A 41 11.39 1.14 2.74
N GLY A 42 10.36 1.18 1.89
CA GLY A 42 10.50 1.03 0.43
C GLY A 42 10.31 -0.40 -0.07
N GLU A 43 10.34 -1.39 0.83
CA GLU A 43 10.25 -2.82 0.51
C GLU A 43 8.80 -3.31 0.31
N LYS A 44 8.68 -4.58 -0.12
CA LYS A 44 7.37 -5.25 -0.19
C LYS A 44 6.75 -5.31 1.22
N PRO A 45 5.47 -4.93 1.39
CA PRO A 45 4.80 -5.04 2.69
C PRO A 45 4.81 -6.48 3.20
N THR A 46 5.07 -6.64 4.50
CA THR A 46 4.95 -7.93 5.17
C THR A 46 3.48 -8.34 5.31
N PHE A 47 3.24 -9.63 5.54
CA PHE A 47 1.89 -10.14 5.78
C PHE A 47 1.21 -9.45 6.97
N MET A 48 1.95 -9.19 8.05
CA MET A 48 1.43 -8.54 9.25
C MET A 48 1.03 -7.09 8.98
N GLN A 49 1.80 -6.36 8.18
CA GLN A 49 1.44 -5.00 7.76
C GLN A 49 0.15 -5.00 6.92
N ILE A 50 0.00 -5.93 5.98
CA ILE A 50 -1.22 -6.06 5.16
C ILE A 50 -2.43 -6.43 6.02
N LEU A 51 -2.27 -7.33 6.97
CA LEU A 51 -3.34 -7.67 7.92
C LEU A 51 -3.75 -6.46 8.74
N GLY A 52 -2.78 -5.79 9.39
CA GLY A 52 -3.02 -4.58 10.19
C GLY A 52 -3.75 -3.52 9.37
N ARG A 53 -3.28 -3.25 8.16
CA ARG A 53 -3.92 -2.34 7.20
C ARG A 53 -5.35 -2.73 6.86
N THR A 54 -5.63 -4.01 6.66
CA THR A 54 -6.96 -4.50 6.32
C THR A 54 -7.92 -4.38 7.51
N PHE A 55 -7.45 -4.65 8.73
CA PHE A 55 -8.23 -4.44 9.95
C PHE A 55 -8.49 -2.95 10.23
N SER A 56 -7.49 -2.08 10.05
CA SER A 56 -7.63 -0.64 10.26
C SER A 56 -8.69 0.00 9.36
N ARG A 57 -8.95 -0.56 8.18
CA ARG A 57 -10.02 -0.10 7.27
C ARG A 57 -11.44 -0.34 7.77
N ILE A 58 -11.62 -1.16 8.81
CA ILE A 58 -12.93 -1.39 9.45
C ILE A 58 -13.29 -0.21 10.36
N VAL A 59 -12.30 0.62 10.74
CA VAL A 59 -12.54 1.78 11.59
C VAL A 59 -13.48 2.76 10.89
N PRO A 60 -14.57 3.18 11.57
CA PRO A 60 -15.51 4.13 10.99
C PRO A 60 -14.79 5.45 10.71
N PHE A 61 -15.14 6.07 9.59
CA PHE A 61 -14.55 7.34 9.13
C PHE A 61 -13.06 7.27 8.76
N ASP A 62 -12.50 6.10 8.49
CA ASP A 62 -11.14 5.96 7.96
C ASP A 62 -10.91 6.85 6.72
N ALA A 63 -11.91 7.06 5.85
CA ALA A 63 -11.80 7.99 4.74
C ALA A 63 -11.52 9.46 5.14
N LEU A 64 -11.99 9.91 6.32
CA LEU A 64 -11.72 11.26 6.82
C LEU A 64 -10.27 11.45 7.28
N SER A 65 -9.54 10.36 7.52
CA SER A 65 -8.12 10.44 7.90
C SER A 65 -7.25 11.08 6.82
N PHE A 66 -7.65 11.00 5.56
CA PHE A 66 -6.99 11.68 4.43
C PHE A 66 -7.17 13.21 4.42
N LEU A 67 -7.99 13.79 5.32
CA LEU A 67 -7.96 15.23 5.57
C LEU A 67 -6.71 15.66 6.35
N GLY A 68 -6.05 14.71 7.02
CA GLY A 68 -4.72 14.88 7.60
C GLY A 68 -3.61 14.56 6.61
N GLU A 69 -2.46 14.09 7.09
CA GLU A 69 -1.30 13.79 6.24
C GLU A 69 -1.41 12.45 5.51
N ASN A 70 -1.96 11.42 6.17
CA ASN A 70 -2.00 10.05 5.64
C ASN A 70 -3.28 9.33 6.09
N GLY A 71 -3.65 8.28 5.35
CA GLY A 71 -4.72 7.37 5.76
C GLY A 71 -4.36 6.67 7.08
N TRP A 72 -5.30 6.58 8.04
CA TRP A 72 -5.05 5.88 9.31
C TRP A 72 -4.58 4.44 9.09
N HIS A 73 -5.21 3.74 8.15
CA HIS A 73 -4.79 2.40 7.78
C HIS A 73 -3.36 2.31 7.22
N ASP A 74 -2.82 3.38 6.64
CA ASP A 74 -1.46 3.43 6.09
C ASP A 74 -0.50 3.67 7.24
N SER A 75 -0.78 4.68 8.08
CA SER A 75 0.02 5.03 9.25
C SER A 75 0.10 3.93 10.31
N TRP A 76 -1.02 3.29 10.65
CA TRP A 76 -1.03 2.25 11.71
C TRP A 76 -0.45 0.91 11.26
N SER A 77 -0.21 0.74 9.96
CA SER A 77 0.39 -0.47 9.41
C SER A 77 1.81 -0.26 8.89
N ASP A 78 2.39 0.92 9.09
CA ASP A 78 3.70 1.29 8.54
C ASP A 78 3.78 1.03 7.02
N THR A 79 2.70 1.35 6.31
CA THR A 79 2.64 1.23 4.84
C THR A 79 2.27 2.56 4.19
N ARG A 80 2.51 2.66 2.89
CA ARG A 80 2.07 3.80 2.08
C ARG A 80 1.72 3.39 0.66
N VAL A 81 0.90 4.20 0.01
CA VAL A 81 0.62 4.09 -1.42
C VAL A 81 1.56 4.99 -2.21
N ILE A 82 2.15 4.45 -3.28
CA ILE A 82 3.01 5.20 -4.21
C ILE A 82 2.55 5.05 -5.66
N ASP A 83 2.84 6.07 -6.46
CA ASP A 83 2.81 6.00 -7.92
C ASP A 83 4.07 5.24 -8.40
N ILE A 84 3.85 4.14 -9.11
CA ILE A 84 4.94 3.24 -9.52
C ILE A 84 5.90 3.92 -10.48
N LYS A 85 5.37 4.72 -11.42
CA LYS A 85 6.19 5.35 -12.46
C LYS A 85 7.08 6.41 -11.83
N LYS A 86 6.51 7.29 -11.01
CA LYS A 86 7.26 8.35 -10.31
C LYS A 86 8.33 7.74 -9.40
N TYR A 87 7.95 6.76 -8.58
CA TYR A 87 8.87 6.10 -7.66
C TYR A 87 10.04 5.42 -8.38
N THR A 88 9.77 4.74 -9.49
CA THR A 88 10.82 4.06 -10.28
C THR A 88 11.78 5.06 -10.90
N THR A 89 11.26 6.15 -11.48
CA THR A 89 12.09 7.23 -12.05
C THR A 89 12.96 7.89 -10.98
N GLU A 90 12.41 8.23 -9.83
CA GLU A 90 13.18 8.82 -8.72
C GLU A 90 14.25 7.86 -8.19
N THR A 91 13.93 6.58 -8.07
CA THR A 91 14.91 5.56 -7.63
C THR A 91 16.03 5.38 -8.66
N GLN A 92 15.71 5.41 -9.95
CA GLN A 92 16.71 5.33 -11.02
C GLN A 92 17.62 6.55 -11.03
N MET A 93 17.06 7.77 -10.95
CA MET A 93 17.86 9.00 -10.91
C MET A 93 18.82 9.03 -9.71
N LYS A 94 18.36 8.59 -8.52
CA LYS A 94 19.22 8.47 -7.34
C LYS A 94 20.41 7.52 -7.59
N ARG A 95 20.14 6.34 -8.16
CA ARG A 95 21.19 5.37 -8.52
C ARG A 95 22.17 5.91 -9.54
N GLU A 96 21.69 6.64 -10.55
CA GLU A 96 22.55 7.28 -11.54
C GLU A 96 23.48 8.31 -10.88
N ILE A 97 22.96 9.15 -9.98
CA ILE A 97 23.76 10.11 -9.21
C ILE A 97 24.80 9.41 -8.32
N GLU A 98 24.41 8.34 -7.62
CA GLU A 98 25.33 7.57 -6.76
C GLU A 98 26.46 6.90 -7.55
N ASN A 99 26.21 6.52 -8.81
CA ASN A 99 27.21 5.91 -9.68
C ASN A 99 28.13 6.95 -10.36
N ILE A 100 27.79 8.25 -10.34
CA ILE A 100 28.66 9.29 -10.90
C ILE A 100 29.96 9.36 -10.10
N GLY A 101 31.08 9.02 -10.74
CA GLY A 101 32.42 9.10 -10.15
C GLY A 101 32.92 7.81 -9.51
N VAL A 102 32.12 6.75 -9.46
CA VAL A 102 32.61 5.41 -9.12
C VAL A 102 33.47 4.94 -10.30
N LYS A 103 34.78 4.76 -10.08
CA LYS A 103 35.69 4.21 -11.12
C LYS A 103 35.10 2.90 -11.62
N GLU A 104 34.91 2.78 -12.93
CA GLU A 104 34.63 1.49 -13.56
C GLU A 104 35.78 0.55 -13.18
N ILE A 105 35.47 -0.47 -12.37
CA ILE A 105 36.41 -1.55 -12.11
C ILE A 105 36.31 -2.45 -13.35
N ALA A 106 37.22 -2.22 -14.29
CA ALA A 106 37.45 -3.09 -15.44
C ALA A 106 37.96 -4.47 -14.99
#